data_AF-A0AB72ZQA1-F1
#
_entry.id   AF-A0AB72ZQA1-F1
#
_cell.length_a   1.000
_cell.length_b   1.000
_cell.length_c   1.000
_cell.angle_alpha   90.00
_cell.angle_beta   90.00
_cell.angle_gamma   90.00
#
_symmetry.space_group_name_H-M   'P 1'
#
loop_
_entity.id
_entity.type
_entity.pdbx_description
1 polymer ?
#
loop_
_entity_poly.entity_id
_entity_poly.type
_entity_poly.pdbx_seq_one_letter_code
_entity_poly.pdbx_strand_id
1 'polypeptide(L)' 'MHNSSPLTIEEIVDHCHALVLAMLEITDPTAKELLLFILAERLDLLQLMLDEVPDAEEANHE' A
#
# COMPACT_ATOMS: atom_id res chain seq x y z
N MET A 1 -2.34 -14.47 16.96
CA MET A 1 -3.72 -14.29 16.46
C MET A 1 -3.65 -13.09 15.53
N HIS A 2 -3.54 -13.32 14.22
CA HIS A 2 -3.53 -12.21 13.26
C HIS A 2 -4.92 -11.60 13.24
N ASN A 3 -4.99 -10.31 13.53
CA ASN A 3 -6.13 -9.47 13.26
C ASN A 3 -6.32 -9.41 11.74
N SER A 4 -7.05 -10.36 11.17
CA SER A 4 -7.35 -10.45 9.74
C SER A 4 -8.32 -9.37 9.25
N SER A 5 -8.27 -8.17 9.83
CA SER A 5 -8.94 -7.02 9.24
C SER A 5 -8.21 -6.68 7.94
N PRO A 6 -8.91 -6.32 6.85
CA PRO A 6 -8.26 -5.72 5.70
C PRO A 6 -7.44 -4.52 6.17
N LEU A 7 -6.27 -4.33 5.56
CA LEU A 7 -5.38 -3.20 5.84
C LEU A 7 -6.10 -1.89 5.51
N THR A 8 -5.93 -0.90 6.37
CA THR A 8 -6.35 0.48 6.11
C THR A 8 -5.45 1.14 5.07
N ILE A 9 -5.92 2.22 4.45
CA ILE A 9 -5.14 3.02 3.49
C ILE A 9 -3.85 3.52 4.14
N GLU A 10 -3.92 4.00 5.38
CA GLU A 10 -2.76 4.48 6.14
C GLU A 10 -1.72 3.37 6.36
N GLU A 11 -2.15 2.16 6.74
CA GLU A 11 -1.25 1.03 6.91
C GLU A 11 -0.57 0.62 5.59
N ILE A 12 -1.28 0.71 4.46
CA ILE A 12 -0.71 0.43 3.14
C ILE A 12 0.34 1.49 2.76
N VAL A 13 0.06 2.78 3.02
CA VAL A 13 1.01 3.88 2.81
C VAL A 13 2.27 3.69 3.68
N ASP A 14 2.10 3.33 4.95
CA ASP A 14 3.21 3.05 5.85
C ASP A 14 4.07 1.88 5.36
N HIS A 15 3.45 0.82 4.83
CA HIS A 15 4.16 -0.28 4.18
C HIS A 15 4.98 0.20 2.96
N CYS A 16 4.39 1.02 2.09
CA CYS A 16 5.09 1.59 0.94
C CYS A 16 6.34 2.40 1.37
N HIS A 17 6.20 3.25 2.39
CA HIS A 17 7.33 3.99 2.95
C HIS A 17 8.41 3.08 3.51
N ALA A 18 8.04 2.06 4.29
CA ALA A 18 9.00 1.11 4.86
C ALA A 18 9.77 0.36 3.76
N LEU A 19 9.11 -0.06 2.68
CA LEU A 19 9.74 -0.74 1.55
C LEU A 19 10.76 0.16 0.84
N VAL A 20 10.40 1.42 0.57
CA VAL A 20 11.32 2.39 -0.05
C VAL A 20 12.54 2.61 0.84
N LEU A 21 12.35 2.80 2.14
CA LEU A 21 13.46 2.97 3.09
C LEU A 21 14.36 1.73 3.13
N ALA A 22 13.78 0.53 3.17
CA ALA A 22 14.55 -0.72 3.13
C ALA A 22 15.39 -0.84 1.86
N MET A 23 14.84 -0.47 0.69
CA MET A 23 15.57 -0.50 -0.58
C MET A 23 16.80 0.44 -0.63
N LEU A 24 16.82 1.50 0.19
CA LEU A 24 17.98 2.39 0.31
C LEU A 24 19.15 1.70 1.04
N GLU A 25 18.84 0.84 2.00
CA GLU A 25 19.84 0.17 2.84
C GLU A 25 20.29 -1.19 2.30
N ILE A 26 19.42 -1.89 1.57
CA ILE A 26 19.78 -3.18 0.97
C ILE A 26 20.89 -2.99 -0.07
N THR A 27 21.87 -3.88 -0.08
CA THR A 27 22.93 -3.92 -1.10
C THR A 27 22.77 -5.08 -2.07
N ASP A 28 22.04 -6.12 -1.67
CA ASP A 28 21.77 -7.28 -2.52
C ASP A 28 20.79 -6.92 -3.64
N PRO A 29 21.19 -7.05 -4.92
CA PRO A 29 20.37 -6.63 -6.05
C PRO A 29 19.09 -7.46 -6.19
N THR A 30 19.14 -8.76 -5.92
CA THR A 30 17.98 -9.66 -5.97
C THR A 30 16.95 -9.26 -4.91
N ALA A 31 17.41 -8.95 -3.69
CA ALA A 31 16.55 -8.46 -2.63
C ALA A 31 15.91 -7.11 -2.99
N LYS A 32 16.63 -6.20 -3.67
CA LYS A 32 16.02 -4.96 -4.18
C LYS A 32 14.93 -5.22 -5.21
N GLU A 33 15.14 -6.15 -6.14
CA GLU A 33 14.14 -6.51 -7.13
C GLU A 33 12.89 -7.09 -6.46
N LEU A 34 13.05 -7.94 -5.45
CA LEU A 34 11.94 -8.47 -4.67
C LEU A 34 11.20 -7.39 -3.90
N LEU A 35 11.91 -6.47 -3.24
CA LEU A 35 11.27 -5.34 -2.54
C LEU A 35 10.53 -4.42 -3.51
N LEU A 36 11.06 -4.20 -4.71
CA LEU A 36 10.40 -3.42 -5.75
C LEU A 36 9.10 -4.11 -6.21
N PHE A 37 9.13 -5.43 -6.39
CA PHE A 37 7.93 -6.21 -6.71
C PHE A 37 6.87 -6.07 -5.62
N ILE A 38 7.25 -6.23 -4.35
CA ILE A 38 6.33 -6.08 -3.22
C ILE A 38 5.78 -4.65 -3.15
N LEU A 39 6.60 -3.63 -3.41
CA LEU A 39 6.16 -2.24 -3.45
C LEU A 39 5.10 -2.01 -4.53
N ALA A 40 5.27 -2.59 -5.72
CA ALA A 40 4.27 -2.53 -6.78
C ALA A 40 2.94 -3.15 -6.33
N GLU A 41 2.95 -4.33 -5.71
CA GLU A 41 1.74 -4.96 -5.18
C GLU A 41 1.03 -4.12 -4.11
N ARG A 42 1.79 -3.36 -3.29
CA ARG A 42 1.20 -2.45 -2.29
C ARG A 42 0.60 -1.22 -2.93
N LEU A 43 1.22 -0.68 -3.98
CA LEU A 43 0.68 0.44 -4.74
C LEU A 43 -0.60 0.05 -5.49
N ASP A 44 -0.66 -1.15 -6.07
CA ASP A 44 -1.87 -1.67 -6.71
C ASP A 44 -3.01 -1.84 -5.71
N LEU A 45 -2.71 -2.34 -4.50
CA LEU A 45 -3.69 -2.44 -3.42
C LEU A 45 -4.15 -1.06 -2.94
N LEU A 46 -3.23 -0.10 -2.83
CA LEU A 46 -3.55 1.27 -2.44
C LEU A 46 -4.50 1.92 -3.46
N GLN A 47 -4.22 1.73 -4.76
CA GLN A 47 -5.07 2.22 -5.83
C GLN A 47 -6.48 1.62 -5.75
N LEU A 48 -6.59 0.29 -5.59
CA LEU A 48 -7.88 -0.37 -5.42
C LEU A 48 -8.66 0.19 -4.23
N MET A 49 -8.00 0.38 -3.09
CA MET A 49 -8.67 0.90 -1.89
C MET A 49 -9.13 2.34 -2.07
N LEU A 50 -8.36 3.17 -2.77
CA LEU A 50 -8.74 4.55 -3.09
C LEU A 50 -9.92 4.62 -4.06
N ASP A 51 -9.94 3.75 -5.06
CA ASP A 51 -11.04 3.66 -6.04
C ASP A 51 -12.34 3.14 -5.41
N GLU A 52 -12.25 2.37 -4.31
CA GLU A 52 -13.40 1.86 -3.55
C GLU A 52 -13.94 2.85 -2.51
N VAL A 53 -13.24 3.95 -2.19
CA VAL A 53 -13.79 4.98 -1.28
C VAL A 53 -14.87 5.75 -2.04
N PRO A 54 -16.16 5.64 -1.65
CA PRO A 54 -17.20 6.41 -2.32
C PRO A 54 -16.93 7.89 -2.12
N ASP A 55 -17.00 8.67 -3.21
CA ASP A 55 -16.94 10.12 -3.15
C ASP A 55 -17.98 10.60 -2.14
N ALA A 56 -17.52 11.25 -1.07
CA ALA A 56 -18.37 11.79 -0.02
C ALA A 56 -19.33 12.90 -0.51
N GLU A 57 -19.35 13.20 -1.82
CA GLU A 57 -20.16 14.20 -2.46
C GLU A 57 -21.53 13.69 -2.96
N GLU A 58 -21.74 12.38 -3.12
CA GLU A 58 -23.04 11.84 -3.59
C GLU A 58 -24.11 11.69 -2.48
N ALA A 59 -23.74 11.84 -1.20
CA ALA A 59 -24.67 11.70 -0.08
C ALA A 59 -25.56 12.94 0.19
N ASN A 60 -25.39 14.03 -0.56
CA ASN A 60 -26.06 15.32 -0.31
C ASN A 60 -27.00 15.80 -1.43
N HIS A 61 -27.33 14.96 -2.41
CA HIS A 61 -28.37 15.25 -3.40
C HIS A 61 -29.51 14.23 -3.28
N GLU A 62 -30.36 14.41 -2.26
CA GLU A 62 -31.72 13.87 -2.20
C GLU A 62 -32.75 14.99 -2.40
#